data_AF-A0A3S1KEM0-F1
#
_entry.id   AF-A0A3S1KEM0-F1
#
_cell.length_a   1.000
_cell.length_b   1.000
_cell.length_c   1.000
_cell.angle_alpha   90.00
_cell.angle_beta   90.00
_cell.angle_gamma   90.00
#
_symmetry.space_group_name_H-M   'P 1'
#
loop_
_entity.id
_entity.type
_entity.pdbx_description
1 polymer ?
#
loop_
_entity_poly.entity_id
_entity_poly.type
_entity_poly.pdbx_seq_one_letter_code
_entity_poly.pdbx_strand_id
1 'polypeptide(L)'
;MAKPGKKQRLSIYLDPPIMKALMEHAARRDLSRSLVAEAAIASFLSPDAAERHEAAMTKRLDQVDRRLNRLERDLGISVETLAVFVRFWLTTTPQLPEPAQAAARAQSGKRYDAFVAALGRRLAQGPKLRSEIPEDIFPAADSSSGGSR
;
A
#
# COMPACT_ATOMS: atom_id res chain seq x y z
N MET A 1 -33.74 -28.00 -21.86
CA MET A 1 -32.90 -26.91 -22.42
C MET A 1 -33.78 -26.01 -23.26
N ALA A 2 -34.20 -24.86 -22.74
CA ALA A 2 -35.05 -23.93 -23.49
C ALA A 2 -34.25 -23.30 -24.63
N LYS A 3 -34.80 -23.32 -25.85
CA LYS A 3 -34.21 -22.61 -27.00
C LYS A 3 -34.06 -21.14 -26.63
N PRO A 4 -32.89 -20.49 -26.87
CA PRO A 4 -32.80 -19.05 -26.72
C PRO A 4 -33.81 -18.41 -27.68
N GLY A 5 -34.76 -17.65 -27.13
CA GLY A 5 -35.72 -16.89 -27.91
C GLY A 5 -34.98 -15.90 -28.84
N LYS A 6 -35.62 -15.52 -29.96
CA LYS A 6 -35.06 -14.50 -30.86
C LYS A 6 -34.90 -13.17 -30.09
N LYS A 7 -33.79 -12.46 -30.34
CA LYS A 7 -33.57 -11.11 -29.76
C LYS A 7 -34.71 -10.18 -30.15
N GLN A 8 -35.26 -9.48 -29.16
CA GLN A 8 -36.35 -8.52 -29.38
C GLN A 8 -35.78 -7.13 -29.68
N ARG A 9 -36.33 -6.45 -30.69
CA ARG A 9 -35.91 -5.09 -31.04
C ARG A 9 -36.37 -4.12 -29.96
N LEU A 10 -35.42 -3.38 -29.39
CA LEU A 10 -35.66 -2.29 -28.44
C LEU A 10 -35.36 -0.95 -29.13
N SER A 11 -36.31 -0.03 -29.11
CA SER A 11 -36.15 1.34 -29.60
C SER A 11 -36.30 2.31 -28.43
N ILE A 12 -35.22 2.98 -28.05
CA ILE A 12 -35.16 3.91 -26.92
C ILE A 12 -34.43 5.18 -27.34
N TYR A 13 -34.82 6.31 -26.72
CA TYR A 13 -34.07 7.55 -26.82
C TYR A 13 -32.98 7.55 -25.75
N LEU A 14 -31.77 7.95 -26.15
CA LEU A 14 -30.65 8.15 -25.24
C LEU A 14 -30.21 9.61 -25.34
N ASP A 15 -29.87 10.21 -24.21
CA ASP A 15 -29.30 11.55 -24.23
C ASP A 15 -28.02 11.58 -25.08
N PRO A 16 -27.77 12.67 -25.84
CA PRO A 16 -26.62 12.75 -26.73
C PRO A 16 -25.26 12.41 -26.07
N PRO A 17 -24.98 12.83 -24.82
CA PRO A 17 -23.75 12.43 -24.13
C PRO A 17 -23.63 10.92 -23.90
N ILE A 18 -24.75 10.24 -23.56
CA ILE A 18 -24.78 8.80 -23.32
C ILE A 18 -24.56 8.03 -24.62
N MET A 19 -25.22 8.46 -25.71
CA MET A 19 -25.00 7.87 -27.02
C MET A 19 -23.53 7.99 -27.45
N LYS A 20 -22.92 9.17 -27.25
CA LYS A 20 -21.50 9.39 -27.55
C LYS A 20 -20.60 8.45 -26.74
N ALA A 21 -20.81 8.33 -25.44
CA ALA A 21 -20.03 7.44 -24.57
C ALA A 21 -20.16 5.95 -24.99
N LEU A 22 -21.37 5.52 -25.37
CA LEU A 22 -21.62 4.17 -25.89
C LEU A 22 -20.84 3.91 -27.19
N MET A 23 -20.88 4.86 -28.13
CA MET A 23 -20.15 4.76 -29.39
C MET A 23 -18.63 4.69 -29.18
N GLU A 24 -18.08 5.54 -28.32
CA GLU A 24 -16.66 5.55 -27.98
C GLU A 24 -16.22 4.26 -27.27
N HIS A 25 -17.04 3.74 -26.36
CA HIS A 25 -16.74 2.47 -25.69
C HIS A 25 -16.76 1.29 -26.66
N ALA A 26 -17.77 1.23 -27.54
CA ALA A 26 -17.90 0.20 -28.55
C ALA A 26 -16.72 0.24 -29.55
N ALA A 27 -16.35 1.43 -30.04
CA ALA A 27 -15.25 1.62 -30.97
C ALA A 27 -13.90 1.24 -30.37
N ARG A 28 -13.62 1.60 -29.11
CA ARG A 28 -12.37 1.24 -28.42
C ARG A 28 -12.15 -0.28 -28.28
N ARG A 29 -13.22 -1.08 -28.37
CA ARG A 29 -13.16 -2.54 -28.18
C ARG A 29 -13.55 -3.33 -29.43
N ASP A 30 -13.76 -2.67 -30.55
CA ASP A 30 -14.23 -3.27 -31.81
C ASP A 30 -15.51 -4.11 -31.63
N LEU A 31 -16.45 -3.60 -30.82
CA LEU A 31 -17.73 -4.26 -30.51
C LEU A 31 -18.91 -3.52 -31.16
N SER A 32 -19.99 -4.23 -31.45
CA SER A 32 -21.22 -3.58 -31.91
C SER A 32 -21.93 -2.83 -30.77
N ARG A 33 -22.54 -1.69 -31.09
CA ARG A 33 -23.28 -0.85 -30.11
C ARG A 33 -24.39 -1.64 -29.42
N SER A 34 -25.12 -2.45 -30.19
CA SER A 34 -26.20 -3.30 -29.67
C SER A 34 -25.69 -4.36 -28.70
N LEU A 35 -24.52 -4.95 -28.94
CA LEU A 35 -23.89 -5.91 -28.03
C LEU A 35 -23.49 -5.24 -26.71
N VAL A 36 -22.86 -4.06 -26.78
CA VAL A 36 -22.46 -3.30 -25.59
C VAL A 36 -23.68 -2.86 -24.78
N ALA A 37 -24.73 -2.38 -25.45
CA ALA A 37 -25.98 -1.98 -24.80
C ALA A 37 -26.70 -3.16 -24.13
N GLU A 38 -26.80 -4.30 -24.81
CA GLU A 38 -27.38 -5.53 -24.26
C GLU A 38 -26.61 -6.02 -23.03
N ALA A 39 -25.27 -6.04 -23.11
CA ALA A 39 -24.42 -6.44 -21.99
C ALA A 39 -24.54 -5.48 -20.80
N ALA A 40 -24.61 -4.17 -21.06
CA ALA A 40 -24.80 -3.16 -20.01
C ALA A 40 -26.15 -3.32 -19.31
N ILE A 41 -27.24 -3.51 -20.07
CA ILE A 41 -28.59 -3.73 -19.53
C ILE A 41 -28.64 -5.05 -18.74
N ALA A 42 -28.10 -6.14 -19.29
CA ALA A 42 -28.04 -7.42 -18.61
C ALA A 42 -27.22 -7.35 -17.32
N SER A 43 -26.10 -6.63 -17.32
CA SER A 43 -25.29 -6.38 -16.12
C SER A 43 -26.04 -5.57 -15.08
N PHE A 44 -26.79 -4.55 -15.48
CA PHE A 44 -27.57 -3.69 -14.58
C PHE A 44 -28.75 -4.45 -13.94
N LEU A 45 -29.41 -5.32 -14.70
CA LEU A 45 -30.56 -6.09 -14.23
C LEU A 45 -30.19 -7.40 -13.52
N SER A 46 -28.89 -7.72 -13.40
CA SER A 46 -28.44 -8.95 -12.74
C SER A 46 -28.45 -8.75 -11.21
N PRO A 47 -29.24 -9.53 -10.45
CA PRO A 47 -29.27 -9.43 -8.99
C PRO A 47 -27.89 -9.66 -8.36
N ASP A 48 -27.08 -10.52 -8.97
CA ASP A 48 -25.76 -10.88 -8.46
C ASP A 48 -24.66 -9.88 -8.81
N ALA A 49 -24.87 -8.93 -9.73
CA ALA A 49 -23.78 -8.07 -10.20
C ALA A 49 -23.33 -7.09 -9.12
N ALA A 50 -24.27 -6.36 -8.51
CA ALA A 50 -23.96 -5.44 -7.41
C ALA A 50 -23.37 -6.20 -6.21
N GLU A 51 -24.00 -7.31 -5.82
CA GLU A 51 -23.58 -8.12 -4.67
C GLU A 51 -22.19 -8.75 -4.88
N ARG A 52 -21.85 -9.23 -6.09
CA ARG A 52 -20.50 -9.72 -6.41
C ARG A 52 -19.45 -8.62 -6.39
N HIS A 53 -19.77 -7.43 -6.87
CA HIS A 53 -18.86 -6.29 -6.84
C HIS A 53 -18.59 -5.85 -5.40
N GLU A 54 -19.64 -5.76 -4.57
CA GLU A 54 -19.54 -5.43 -3.16
C GLU A 54 -18.75 -6.50 -2.39
N ALA A 55 -19.07 -7.79 -2.57
CA ALA A 55 -18.35 -8.89 -1.94
C ALA A 55 -16.85 -8.92 -2.33
N ALA A 56 -16.53 -8.67 -3.61
CA ALA A 56 -15.15 -8.57 -4.06
C ALA A 56 -14.41 -7.38 -3.43
N MET A 57 -15.09 -6.25 -3.24
CA MET A 57 -14.53 -5.08 -2.56
C MET A 57 -14.28 -5.37 -1.08
N THR A 58 -15.26 -5.92 -0.37
CA THR A 58 -15.13 -6.31 1.04
C THR A 58 -13.98 -7.29 1.24
N LYS A 59 -13.87 -8.32 0.39
CA LYS A 59 -12.76 -9.27 0.46
C LYS A 59 -11.39 -8.61 0.24
N ARG A 60 -11.30 -7.62 -0.64
CA ARG A 60 -10.06 -6.85 -0.84
C ARG A 60 -9.74 -5.99 0.38
N LEU A 61 -10.74 -5.34 0.98
CA LEU A 61 -10.58 -4.57 2.21
C LEU A 61 -10.11 -5.46 3.36
N ASP A 62 -10.72 -6.63 3.56
CA ASP A 62 -10.29 -7.61 4.56
C ASP A 62 -8.84 -8.04 4.36
N GLN A 63 -8.42 -8.22 3.10
CA GLN A 63 -7.04 -8.57 2.78
C GLN A 63 -6.07 -7.43 3.12
N VAL A 64 -6.45 -6.18 2.85
CA VAL A 64 -5.66 -5.00 3.22
C VAL A 64 -5.54 -4.91 4.74
N ASP A 65 -6.65 -5.06 5.46
CA ASP A 65 -6.67 -4.99 6.92
C ASP A 65 -5.77 -6.05 7.56
N ARG A 66 -5.82 -7.30 7.07
CA ARG A 66 -4.91 -8.37 7.51
C ARG A 66 -3.44 -8.07 7.23
N ARG A 67 -3.13 -7.37 6.13
CA ARG A 67 -1.76 -6.95 5.81
C ARG A 67 -1.31 -5.82 6.73
N LEU A 68 -2.18 -4.86 7.02
CA LEU A 68 -1.92 -3.77 7.97
C LEU A 68 -1.67 -4.31 9.38
N ASN A 69 -2.52 -5.21 9.88
CA ASN A 69 -2.35 -5.83 11.20
C ASN A 69 -1.04 -6.64 11.31
N ARG A 70 -0.55 -7.21 10.19
CA ARG A 70 0.74 -7.89 10.15
C ARG A 70 1.90 -6.88 10.16
N LEU A 71 1.80 -5.83 9.36
CA LEU A 71 2.80 -4.76 9.31
C LEU A 71 2.92 -4.04 10.66
N GLU A 72 1.80 -3.78 11.35
CA GLU A 72 1.80 -3.19 12.68
C GLU A 72 2.53 -4.07 13.69
N ARG A 73 2.27 -5.38 13.66
CA ARG A 73 2.98 -6.34 14.51
C ARG A 73 4.47 -6.37 14.22
N ASP A 74 4.84 -6.48 12.94
CA ASP A 74 6.24 -6.58 12.52
C ASP A 74 7.00 -5.28 12.83
N LEU A 75 6.33 -4.12 12.71
CA LEU A 75 6.85 -2.83 13.12
C LEU A 75 7.03 -2.74 14.64
N GLY A 76 6.04 -3.21 15.41
CA GLY A 76 6.14 -3.29 16.87
C GLY A 76 7.35 -4.12 17.32
N ILE A 77 7.50 -5.32 16.76
CA ILE A 77 8.67 -6.19 17.02
C ILE A 77 9.98 -5.49 16.66
N SER A 78 10.02 -4.76 15.54
CA SER A 78 11.20 -4.03 15.09
C SER A 78 11.57 -2.90 16.06
N VAL A 79 10.58 -2.14 16.54
CA VAL A 79 10.77 -1.08 17.53
C VAL A 79 11.24 -1.64 18.87
N GLU A 80 10.65 -2.72 19.35
CA GLU A 80 11.07 -3.40 20.58
C GLU A 80 12.50 -3.93 20.47
N THR A 81 12.82 -4.59 19.34
CA THR A 81 14.17 -5.11 19.07
C THR A 81 15.19 -3.98 19.05
N LEU A 82 14.88 -2.84 18.40
CA LEU A 82 15.76 -1.68 18.37
C LEU A 82 15.96 -1.08 19.77
N ALA A 83 14.90 -0.98 20.57
CA ALA A 83 15.00 -0.49 21.95
C ALA A 83 15.92 -1.38 22.80
N VAL A 84 15.77 -2.70 22.69
CA VAL A 84 16.65 -3.68 23.35
C VAL A 84 18.08 -3.54 22.86
N PHE A 85 18.29 -3.43 21.55
CA PHE A 85 19.62 -3.24 20.95
C PHE A 85 20.31 -1.97 21.46
N VAL A 86 19.63 -0.82 21.44
CA VAL A 86 20.19 0.46 21.93
C VAL A 86 20.56 0.34 23.41
N ARG A 87 19.70 -0.28 24.23
CA ARG A 87 19.99 -0.50 25.65
C ARG A 87 21.21 -1.40 25.85
N PHE A 88 21.29 -2.52 25.12
CA PHE A 88 22.44 -3.42 25.15
C PHE A 88 23.73 -2.73 24.69
N TRP A 89 23.67 -1.92 23.64
CA TRP A 89 24.83 -1.19 23.14
C TRP A 89 25.35 -0.17 24.16
N LEU A 90 24.44 0.59 24.81
CA LEU A 90 24.81 1.56 25.84
C LEU A 90 25.38 0.94 27.13
N THR A 91 25.08 -0.34 27.40
CA THR A 91 25.61 -1.07 28.58
C THR A 91 26.96 -1.73 28.31
N THR A 92 27.24 -2.14 27.07
CA THR A 92 28.44 -2.95 26.72
C THR A 92 29.56 -2.17 26.05
N THR A 93 29.30 -0.96 25.54
CA THR A 93 30.28 -0.20 24.74
C THR A 93 31.05 0.86 25.54
N PRO A 94 31.68 0.49 26.67
CA PRO A 94 33.00 1.04 26.93
C PRO A 94 34.03 -0.03 27.27
N GLN A 95 35.16 -0.03 26.54
CA GLN A 95 36.40 -0.71 26.91
C GLN A 95 37.05 0.03 28.10
N LEU A 96 36.41 -0.01 29.26
CA LEU A 96 36.94 0.57 30.50
C LEU A 96 37.65 -0.51 31.32
N PRO A 97 38.78 -0.21 31.97
CA PRO A 97 39.41 -1.12 32.93
C PRO A 97 38.41 -1.58 34.00
N GLU A 98 38.56 -2.81 34.50
CA GLU A 98 37.64 -3.50 35.42
C GLU A 98 37.00 -2.63 36.53
N PRO A 99 37.72 -1.72 37.24
CA PRO A 99 37.11 -0.87 38.27
C PRO A 99 36.13 0.19 37.74
N ALA A 100 36.23 0.60 36.48
CA ALA A 100 35.34 1.61 35.88
C ALA A 100 34.12 1.01 35.18
N GLN A 101 34.08 -0.31 34.97
CA GLN A 101 32.94 -0.99 34.34
C GLN A 101 31.68 -0.99 35.23
N ALA A 102 31.83 -1.16 36.54
CA ALA A 102 30.71 -1.12 37.47
C ALA A 102 30.01 0.26 37.47
N ALA A 103 30.80 1.34 37.48
CA ALA A 103 30.29 2.71 37.38
C ALA A 103 29.64 2.98 36.00
N ALA A 104 30.24 2.50 34.91
CA ALA A 104 29.66 2.63 33.57
C ALA A 104 28.33 1.87 33.42
N ARG A 105 28.21 0.67 33.99
CA ARG A 105 26.96 -0.10 34.04
C ARG A 105 25.89 0.62 34.87
N ALA A 106 26.26 1.21 36.01
CA ALA A 106 25.33 2.00 36.83
C ALA A 106 24.80 3.25 36.10
N GLN A 107 25.58 3.83 35.19
CA GLN A 107 25.20 5.02 34.42
C GLN A 107 24.37 4.68 33.15
N SER A 108 24.35 3.41 32.73
CA SER A 108 23.71 2.98 31.47
C SER A 108 22.20 3.28 31.42
N GLY A 109 21.48 3.13 32.54
CA GLY A 109 20.06 3.50 32.64
C GLY A 109 19.84 4.98 32.36
N LYS A 110 20.62 5.85 33.01
CA LYS A 110 20.55 7.32 32.79
C LYS A 110 20.87 7.70 31.34
N ARG A 111 21.79 6.99 30.68
CA ARG A 111 22.11 7.20 29.26
C ARG A 111 20.96 6.79 28.35
N TYR A 112 20.28 5.69 28.65
CA TYR A 112 19.10 5.26 27.90
C TYR A 112 17.95 6.25 28.05
N ASP A 113 17.66 6.72 29.27
CA ASP A 113 16.61 7.73 29.50
C ASP A 113 16.91 9.04 28.75
N ALA A 114 18.18 9.48 28.75
CA ALA A 114 18.60 10.65 27.99
C ALA A 114 18.43 10.45 26.47
N PHE A 115 18.71 9.26 25.95
CA PHE A 115 18.44 8.90 24.55
C PHE A 115 16.95 8.98 24.22
N VAL A 116 16.09 8.35 25.03
CA VAL A 116 14.63 8.39 24.83
C VAL A 116 14.11 9.83 24.84
N ALA A 117 14.58 10.66 25.76
CA ALA A 117 14.21 12.07 25.82
C ALA A 117 14.68 12.86 24.58
N ALA A 118 15.89 12.60 24.09
CA ALA A 118 16.41 13.23 22.87
C ALA A 118 15.61 12.81 21.62
N LEU A 119 15.27 11.52 21.50
CA LEU A 119 14.43 11.00 20.44
C LEU A 119 13.04 11.64 20.47
N GLY A 120 12.41 11.72 21.64
CA GLY A 120 11.11 12.38 21.82
C GLY A 120 11.11 13.84 21.36
N ARG A 121 12.14 14.62 21.75
CA ARG A 121 12.32 16.01 21.29
C ARG A 121 12.45 16.09 19.77
N ARG A 122 13.25 15.20 19.16
CA ARG A 122 13.44 15.17 17.70
C ARG A 122 12.14 14.84 16.96
N LEU A 123 11.34 13.90 17.46
CA LEU A 123 10.06 13.55 16.84
C LEU A 123 9.02 14.67 16.94
N ALA A 124 9.02 15.44 18.04
CA ALA A 124 8.08 16.54 18.24
C ALA A 124 8.46 17.80 17.45
N GLN A 125 9.74 18.13 17.32
CA GLN A 125 10.20 19.46 16.86
C GLN A 125 11.37 19.43 15.86
N GLY A 126 11.99 18.27 15.62
CA GLY A 126 13.15 18.13 14.75
C GLY A 126 12.79 17.86 13.28
N PRO A 127 13.77 18.02 12.36
CA PRO A 127 13.62 17.56 10.99
C PRO A 127 13.33 16.05 10.98
N LYS A 128 12.40 15.64 10.13
CA LYS A 128 12.04 14.22 9.98
C LYS A 128 13.28 13.49 9.46
N LEU A 129 13.64 12.36 10.06
CA LEU A 129 14.80 11.56 9.63
C LEU A 129 14.82 11.31 8.11
N ARG A 130 13.65 11.13 7.48
CA ARG A 130 13.52 10.99 6.02
C ARG A 130 14.18 12.10 5.20
N SER A 131 14.23 13.34 5.68
CA SER A 131 14.85 14.46 4.93
C SER A 131 16.37 14.46 5.01
N GLU A 132 16.95 13.65 5.90
CA GLU A 132 18.40 13.46 6.02
C GLU A 132 18.89 12.22 5.28
N ILE A 133 17.97 11.38 4.77
CA ILE A 133 18.29 10.19 3.96
C ILE A 133 18.19 10.59 2.48
N PRO A 134 19.29 10.58 1.71
CA PRO A 134 19.24 10.83 0.28
C PRO A 134 18.33 9.82 -0.44
N GLU A 135 17.41 10.29 -1.29
CA GLU A 135 16.49 9.44 -2.07
C GLU A 135 17.21 8.60 -3.15
N ASP A 136 18.45 8.96 -3.52
CA ASP A 136 19.21 8.38 -4.63
C ASP A 136 19.81 6.96 -4.37
N ILE A 137 19.33 6.23 -3.36
CA ILE A 137 19.86 4.90 -3.02
C ILE A 137 19.19 3.77 -3.84
N PHE A 138 18.10 4.05 -4.55
CA PHE A 138 17.56 3.09 -5.51
C PHE A 138 18.34 3.19 -6.83
N PRO A 139 19.10 2.15 -7.23
CA PRO A 139 19.77 2.19 -8.52
C PRO A 139 18.69 2.29 -9.59
N ALA A 140 18.80 3.34 -10.41
CA ALA A 140 18.05 3.44 -11.65
C ALA A 140 18.25 2.12 -12.41
N ALA A 141 17.17 1.36 -12.55
CA ALA A 141 17.16 0.12 -13.29
C ALA A 141 17.83 0.37 -14.64
N ASP A 142 18.84 -0.45 -14.94
CA ASP A 142 19.68 -0.41 -16.13
C ASP A 142 18.91 0.08 -17.36
N SER A 143 19.09 1.36 -17.70
CA SER A 143 18.87 1.82 -19.06
C SER A 143 19.97 1.17 -19.90
N SER A 144 19.68 -0.05 -20.36
CA SER A 144 20.50 -0.77 -21.32
C SER A 144 20.71 0.11 -22.54
N SER A 145 21.86 0.78 -22.55
CA SER A 145 22.50 1.33 -23.72
C SER A 145 22.82 0.18 -24.66
N GLY A 146 22.20 0.19 -25.83
CA GLY A 146 22.53 -0.68 -26.95
C GLY A 146 22.25 0.03 -28.26
N GLY A 147 22.83 1.22 -28.45
CA GLY A 147 22.82 1.93 -29.71
C GLY A 147 23.73 1.27 -30.76
N SER A 148 23.25 1.33 -32.00
CA SER A 148 23.99 1.33 -33.28
C SER A 148 25.14 0.35 -33.48
N ARG A 149 24.90 -0.61 -34.38
CA ARG A 149 25.65 -0.72 -35.64
C ARG A 149 24.81 -1.40 -36.72
#